data_AF-A0A1M3CSM9-F1
#
_entry.id   AF-A0A1M3CSM9-F1
#
_cell.length_a   1.000
_cell.length_b   1.000
_cell.length_c   1.000
_cell.angle_alpha   90.00
_cell.angle_beta   90.00
_cell.angle_gamma   90.00
#
_symmetry.space_group_name_H-M   'P 1'
#
loop_
_entity.id
_entity.type
_entity.pdbx_description
1 polymer ?
#
loop_
_entity_poly.entity_id
_entity_poly.type
_entity_poly.pdbx_seq_one_letter_code
_entity_poly.pdbx_strand_id
1 'polypeptide(L)'
;MRSRTYHFQNNYSLIFQFIVSEYLAVCKVFHFLEKDGDHNNIETLRHHLVKLIGPQDDQLHTFSGYVDHSLLTQLLNTCKYFSFSDLDGTSDAEKLYLQSEKAYKYCFQAWKAIDEFTPPLQSNIHGYLTKAHECLQKMERLIGKLFLQFEDDETILLFLLQNHQEMDDVFKKPFVKKIFSKIFNKGVSAAEHYIRRQYSKRGYDQLIPQVSEAARELQEKN
;
A
#
# COMPACT_ATOMS: atom_id res chain seq x y z
N MET A 1 0.11 -34.67 -0.99
CA MET A 1 0.75 -33.77 -1.99
C MET A 1 0.17 -32.35 -2.05
N ARG A 2 -0.54 -31.85 -1.02
CA ARG A 2 -1.12 -30.47 -0.98
C ARG A 2 -0.36 -29.45 -0.11
N SER A 3 0.69 -29.87 0.61
CA SER A 3 1.34 -28.99 1.60
C SER A 3 2.29 -27.96 0.96
N ARG A 4 2.88 -28.24 -0.21
CA ARG A 4 3.80 -27.30 -0.87
C ARG A 4 3.07 -26.08 -1.45
N THR A 5 1.94 -26.27 -2.14
CA THR A 5 1.17 -25.18 -2.77
C THR A 5 0.68 -24.15 -1.75
N TYR A 6 0.30 -24.62 -0.55
CA TYR A 6 -0.18 -23.78 0.54
C TYR A 6 0.91 -22.90 1.17
N HIS A 7 2.14 -23.40 1.32
CA HIS A 7 3.27 -22.59 1.82
C HIS A 7 3.70 -21.50 0.83
N PHE A 8 3.60 -21.74 -0.48
CA PHE A 8 3.89 -20.73 -1.50
C PHE A 8 2.79 -19.65 -1.56
N GLN A 9 1.51 -20.02 -1.47
CA GLN A 9 0.39 -19.07 -1.43
C GLN A 9 0.46 -18.14 -0.19
N ASN A 10 0.76 -18.67 1.00
CA ASN A 10 0.88 -17.85 2.22
C ASN A 10 1.98 -16.78 2.13
N ASN A 11 3.08 -17.06 1.42
CA ASN A 11 4.13 -16.05 1.21
C ASN A 11 3.60 -14.91 0.33
N TYR A 12 2.84 -15.22 -0.72
CA TYR A 12 2.31 -14.22 -1.64
C TYR A 12 1.29 -13.30 -0.97
N SER A 13 0.42 -13.87 -0.15
CA SER A 13 -0.57 -13.12 0.63
C SER A 13 0.09 -12.19 1.63
N LEU A 14 1.13 -12.65 2.33
CA LEU A 14 1.88 -11.83 3.27
C LEU A 14 2.60 -10.66 2.56
N ILE A 15 3.26 -10.94 1.43
CA ILE A 15 3.91 -9.89 0.63
C ILE A 15 2.89 -8.86 0.16
N PHE A 16 1.72 -9.30 -0.30
CA PHE A 16 0.66 -8.39 -0.73
C PHE A 16 0.14 -7.52 0.42
N GLN A 17 0.00 -8.06 1.63
CA GLN A 17 -0.34 -7.25 2.81
C GLN A 17 0.72 -6.19 3.08
N PHE A 18 2.01 -6.53 2.99
CA PHE A 18 3.09 -5.55 3.14
C PHE A 18 3.01 -4.46 2.07
N ILE A 19 2.79 -4.80 0.81
CA ILE A 19 2.59 -3.83 -0.28
C ILE A 19 1.46 -2.85 0.08
N VAL A 20 0.32 -3.35 0.55
CA VAL A 20 -0.82 -2.50 0.88
C VAL A 20 -0.48 -1.60 2.07
N SER A 21 0.11 -2.14 3.14
CA SER A 21 0.51 -1.35 4.31
C SER A 21 1.53 -0.25 3.95
N GLU A 22 2.55 -0.57 3.17
CA GLU A 22 3.56 0.38 2.71
C GLU A 22 2.96 1.43 1.78
N TYR A 23 2.06 1.02 0.88
CA TYR A 23 1.33 1.94 0.00
C TYR A 23 0.48 2.94 0.79
N LEU A 24 -0.28 2.47 1.78
CA LEU A 24 -1.10 3.34 2.64
C LEU A 24 -0.22 4.34 3.41
N ALA A 25 0.94 3.90 3.92
CA ALA A 25 1.91 4.79 4.57
C ALA A 25 2.47 5.86 3.61
N VAL A 26 2.79 5.49 2.37
CA VAL A 26 3.21 6.43 1.32
C VAL A 26 2.11 7.46 1.03
N CYS A 27 0.87 7.00 0.83
CA CYS A 27 -0.28 7.88 0.55
C CYS A 27 -0.54 8.88 1.68
N LYS A 28 -0.41 8.46 2.94
CA LYS A 28 -0.51 9.35 4.10
C LYS A 28 0.51 10.49 4.03
N VAL A 29 1.78 10.20 3.71
CA VAL A 29 2.83 11.23 3.56
C VAL A 29 2.56 12.11 2.35
N PHE A 30 2.11 11.54 1.23
CA PHE A 30 1.74 12.28 0.03
C PHE A 30 0.59 13.27 0.25
N HIS A 31 -0.39 12.91 1.06
CA HIS A 31 -1.48 13.82 1.42
C HIS A 31 -0.98 15.07 2.17
N PHE A 32 0.05 14.91 3.01
CA PHE A 32 0.71 16.06 3.65
C PHE A 32 1.50 16.88 2.64
N LEU A 33 2.21 16.22 1.69
CA LEU A 33 2.93 16.91 0.62
C LEU A 33 2.04 17.79 -0.26
N GLU A 34 0.84 17.32 -0.59
CA GLU A 34 -0.11 18.09 -1.39
C GLU A 34 -0.65 19.30 -0.63
N LYS A 35 -0.96 19.14 0.66
CA LYS A 35 -1.43 20.26 1.51
C LYS A 35 -0.34 21.28 1.79
N ASP A 36 0.88 20.84 2.09
CA ASP A 36 1.99 21.71 2.46
C ASP A 36 2.66 22.35 1.23
N GLY A 37 2.57 21.69 0.07
CA GLY A 37 3.05 22.22 -1.22
C GLY A 37 2.38 23.54 -1.62
N ASP A 38 1.13 23.76 -1.19
CA ASP A 38 0.39 25.01 -1.40
C ASP A 38 0.86 26.16 -0.48
N HIS A 39 1.61 25.86 0.58
CA HIS A 39 2.05 26.83 1.59
C HIS A 39 3.50 27.30 1.43
N ASN A 40 4.19 26.91 0.34
CA ASN A 40 5.57 27.32 0.01
C ASN A 40 6.63 27.00 1.11
N ASN A 41 6.37 26.03 2.00
CA ASN A 41 7.36 25.65 3.01
C ASN A 41 8.32 24.57 2.47
N ILE A 42 9.42 25.03 1.88
CA ILE A 42 10.45 24.18 1.26
C ILE A 42 11.07 23.20 2.26
N GLU A 43 11.26 23.60 3.53
CA GLU A 43 11.83 22.72 4.56
C GLU A 43 10.88 21.58 4.95
N THR A 44 9.60 21.88 5.12
CA THR A 44 8.58 20.85 5.35
C THR A 44 8.48 19.88 4.17
N LEU A 45 8.50 20.41 2.95
CA LEU A 45 8.53 19.62 1.73
C LEU A 45 9.76 18.71 1.67
N ARG A 46 10.95 19.24 1.98
CA ARG A 46 12.20 18.48 2.07
C ARG A 46 12.10 17.36 3.10
N HIS A 47 11.56 17.63 4.28
CA HIS A 47 11.37 16.65 5.36
C HIS A 47 10.48 15.48 4.91
N HIS A 48 9.32 15.76 4.31
CA HIS A 48 8.41 14.72 3.83
C HIS A 48 9.01 13.92 2.66
N LEU A 49 9.74 14.58 1.76
CA LEU A 49 10.46 13.89 0.69
C LEU A 49 11.52 12.95 1.25
N VAL A 50 12.34 13.40 2.22
CA VAL A 50 13.33 12.53 2.90
C VAL A 50 12.65 11.34 3.57
N LYS A 51 11.46 11.49 4.15
CA LYS A 51 10.69 10.36 4.69
C LYS A 51 10.28 9.35 3.61
N LEU A 52 9.97 9.82 2.40
CA LEU A 52 9.58 8.97 1.28
C LEU A 52 10.76 8.26 0.61
N ILE A 53 11.85 8.98 0.31
CA ILE A 53 12.98 8.45 -0.49
C ILE A 53 14.22 8.10 0.34
N GLY A 54 14.27 8.54 1.60
CA GLY A 54 15.36 8.31 2.53
C GLY A 54 16.34 9.49 2.54
N PRO A 55 17.24 9.54 3.53
CA PRO A 55 18.36 10.48 3.49
C PRO A 55 19.22 10.20 2.27
N GLN A 56 19.62 11.25 1.56
CA GLN A 56 20.45 11.19 0.35
C GLN A 56 21.88 11.71 0.58
N ASP A 57 22.21 12.10 1.82
CA ASP A 57 23.55 12.58 2.19
C ASP A 57 24.44 11.40 2.60
N ASP A 58 25.55 11.22 1.88
CA ASP A 58 26.54 10.17 2.10
C ASP A 58 27.13 10.18 3.51
N GLN A 59 27.16 11.34 4.19
CA GLN A 59 27.70 11.45 5.55
C GLN A 59 26.75 10.88 6.63
N LEU A 60 25.46 10.77 6.34
CA LEU A 60 24.46 10.21 7.27
C LEU A 60 24.33 8.68 7.16
N HIS A 61 24.92 8.05 6.14
CA HIS A 61 24.91 6.60 5.94
C HIS A 61 25.78 5.82 6.95
N THR A 62 26.64 6.49 7.72
CA THR A 62 27.56 5.84 8.66
C THR A 62 26.94 5.52 10.03
N PHE A 63 25.76 6.04 10.37
CA PHE A 63 25.08 5.79 11.66
C PHE A 63 23.74 5.04 11.55
N SER A 64 23.27 4.68 10.35
CA SER A 64 21.93 4.10 10.15
C SER A 64 21.89 2.58 10.29
N GLY A 65 22.49 2.03 11.35
CA GLY A 65 22.41 0.60 11.64
C GLY A 65 20.99 0.09 11.89
N TYR A 66 20.01 0.97 12.19
CA TYR A 66 18.64 0.55 12.55
C TYR A 66 17.50 1.59 12.34
N VAL A 67 17.70 2.75 11.71
CA VAL A 67 16.67 3.83 11.73
C VAL A 67 16.55 4.54 10.38
N ASP A 68 15.30 4.63 9.89
CA ASP A 68 14.78 5.29 8.69
C ASP A 68 14.93 4.57 7.34
N HIS A 69 14.24 3.43 7.21
CA HIS A 69 13.91 2.89 5.90
C HIS A 69 12.93 3.82 5.18
N SER A 70 13.28 4.26 3.97
CA SER A 70 12.40 5.09 3.19
C SER A 70 11.16 4.32 2.71
N LEU A 71 10.00 4.97 2.80
CA LEU A 71 8.72 4.30 2.52
C LEU A 71 8.62 3.85 1.05
N LEU A 72 9.11 4.65 0.11
CA LEU A 72 9.08 4.28 -1.31
C LEU A 72 10.13 3.24 -1.65
N THR A 73 11.30 3.20 -0.99
CA THR A 73 12.26 2.11 -1.22
C THR A 73 11.74 0.79 -0.67
N GLN A 74 11.07 0.81 0.49
CA GLN A 74 10.38 -0.39 1.01
C GLN A 74 9.33 -0.88 0.03
N LEU A 75 8.38 -0.01 -0.34
CA LEU A 75 7.32 -0.33 -1.30
C LEU A 75 7.88 -0.86 -2.62
N LEU A 76 8.92 -0.20 -3.16
CA LEU A 76 9.61 -0.62 -4.38
C LEU A 76 10.20 -2.03 -4.26
N ASN A 77 10.92 -2.31 -3.18
CA ASN A 77 11.55 -3.61 -2.95
C ASN A 77 10.51 -4.71 -2.75
N THR A 78 9.44 -4.43 -2.01
CA THR A 78 8.34 -5.37 -1.80
C THR A 78 7.60 -5.66 -3.11
N CYS A 79 7.32 -4.63 -3.92
CA CYS A 79 6.72 -4.80 -5.26
C CYS A 79 7.63 -5.58 -6.21
N LYS A 80 8.94 -5.34 -6.16
CA LYS A 80 9.92 -6.07 -6.95
C LYS A 80 9.91 -7.56 -6.60
N TYR A 81 9.95 -7.87 -5.30
CA TYR A 81 9.92 -9.25 -4.83
C TYR A 81 8.60 -9.95 -5.18
N PHE A 82 7.47 -9.25 -5.05
CA PHE A 82 6.16 -9.73 -5.49
C PHE A 82 6.14 -10.04 -6.98
N SER A 83 6.69 -9.16 -7.83
CA SER A 83 6.75 -9.36 -9.29
C SER A 83 7.60 -10.56 -9.71
N PHE A 84 8.66 -10.90 -8.98
CA PHE A 84 9.46 -12.09 -9.25
C PHE A 84 8.82 -13.38 -8.78
N SER A 85 7.93 -13.27 -7.78
CA SER A 85 7.25 -14.41 -7.17
C SER A 85 5.90 -14.70 -7.81
N ASP A 86 5.44 -13.87 -8.75
CA ASP A 86 4.17 -14.04 -9.45
C ASP A 86 4.24 -15.23 -10.41
N LEU A 87 3.77 -16.39 -9.93
CA LEU A 87 3.82 -17.67 -10.63
C LEU A 87 2.99 -17.68 -11.93
N ASP A 88 1.98 -16.82 -12.01
CA ASP A 88 1.12 -16.69 -13.19
C ASP A 88 1.63 -15.64 -14.19
N GLY A 89 2.73 -14.94 -13.84
CA GLY A 89 3.31 -13.90 -14.68
C GLY A 89 2.32 -12.79 -15.02
N THR A 90 1.42 -12.46 -14.08
CA THR A 90 0.40 -11.45 -14.37
C THR A 90 1.08 -10.11 -14.60
N SER A 91 0.70 -9.45 -15.69
CA SER A 91 1.22 -8.12 -16.01
C SER A 91 0.94 -7.07 -14.92
N ASP A 92 0.10 -7.36 -13.92
CA ASP A 92 -0.32 -6.40 -12.91
C ASP A 92 0.70 -6.29 -11.76
N ALA A 93 1.36 -7.38 -11.33
CA ALA A 93 2.45 -7.33 -10.35
C ALA A 93 3.67 -6.56 -10.88
N GLU A 94 4.06 -6.81 -12.13
CA GLU A 94 5.12 -6.07 -12.81
C GLU A 94 4.74 -4.59 -12.99
N LYS A 95 3.51 -4.28 -13.41
CA LYS A 95 3.05 -2.89 -13.50
C LYS A 95 3.11 -2.18 -12.15
N LEU A 96 2.77 -2.88 -11.06
CA LEU A 96 2.82 -2.32 -9.71
C LEU A 96 4.26 -1.93 -9.34
N TYR A 97 5.22 -2.82 -9.60
CA TYR A 97 6.65 -2.51 -9.47
C TYR A 97 7.06 -1.31 -10.32
N LEU A 98 6.71 -1.28 -11.61
CA LEU A 98 7.05 -0.16 -12.50
C LEU A 98 6.44 1.18 -12.06
N GLN A 99 5.23 1.19 -11.50
CA GLN A 99 4.65 2.42 -10.96
C GLN A 99 5.36 2.86 -9.67
N SER A 100 5.72 1.92 -8.79
CA SER A 100 6.46 2.24 -7.56
C SER A 100 7.84 2.84 -7.88
N GLU A 101 8.52 2.31 -8.89
CA GLU A 101 9.82 2.81 -9.34
C GLU A 101 9.70 4.23 -9.93
N LYS A 102 8.66 4.49 -10.71
CA LYS A 102 8.38 5.83 -11.26
C LYS A 102 8.05 6.83 -10.16
N ALA A 103 7.22 6.45 -9.19
CA ALA A 103 6.89 7.29 -8.05
C ALA A 103 8.15 7.68 -7.26
N TYR A 104 9.03 6.72 -6.99
CA TYR A 104 10.35 6.97 -6.37
C TYR A 104 11.18 7.96 -7.19
N LYS A 105 11.35 7.72 -8.49
CA LYS A 105 12.14 8.58 -9.38
C LYS A 105 11.63 10.02 -9.40
N TYR A 106 10.32 10.23 -9.43
CA TYR A 106 9.75 11.56 -9.39
C TYR A 106 9.92 12.24 -8.03
N CYS A 107 9.77 11.51 -6.91
CA CYS A 107 10.06 12.08 -5.58
C CYS A 107 11.54 12.46 -5.44
N PHE A 108 12.44 11.63 -5.95
CA PHE A 108 13.87 11.93 -5.98
C PHE A 108 14.18 13.17 -6.81
N GLN A 109 13.55 13.33 -7.97
CA GLN A 109 13.69 14.54 -8.79
C GLN A 109 13.15 15.79 -8.10
N ALA A 110 12.04 15.68 -7.37
CA ALA A 110 11.51 16.78 -6.55
C ALA A 110 12.50 17.17 -5.43
N TRP A 111 13.06 16.18 -4.73
CA TRP A 111 14.07 16.41 -3.69
C TRP A 111 15.33 17.07 -4.26
N LYS A 112 15.84 16.58 -5.39
CA LYS A 112 17.00 17.13 -6.08
C LYS A 112 16.78 18.59 -6.50
N ALA A 113 15.59 18.91 -7.01
CA ALA A 113 15.26 20.28 -7.37
C ALA A 113 15.35 21.23 -6.16
N ILE A 114 14.87 20.79 -4.99
CA ILE A 114 14.96 21.54 -3.72
C ILE A 114 16.43 21.75 -3.32
N ASP A 115 17.22 20.69 -3.34
CA ASP A 115 18.60 20.70 -2.85
C ASP A 115 19.52 21.57 -3.75
N GLU A 116 19.32 21.51 -5.08
CA GLU A 116 20.10 22.27 -6.06
C GLU A 116 19.59 23.70 -6.29
N PHE A 117 18.48 24.11 -5.66
CA PHE A 117 17.82 25.40 -5.87
C PHE A 117 17.54 25.74 -7.35
N THR A 118 17.22 24.73 -8.18
CA THR A 118 17.11 24.88 -9.64
C THR A 118 15.88 25.70 -10.08
N PRO A 119 16.03 26.91 -10.67
CA PRO A 119 14.90 27.70 -11.15
C PRO A 119 14.30 27.14 -12.47
N PRO A 120 12.97 27.23 -12.70
CA PRO A 120 11.92 27.63 -11.76
C PRO A 120 11.60 26.50 -10.76
N LEU A 121 11.99 26.72 -9.51
CA LEU A 121 12.01 25.71 -8.45
C LEU A 121 10.62 25.13 -8.17
N GLN A 122 9.63 26.01 -8.00
CA GLN A 122 8.26 25.63 -7.62
C GLN A 122 7.54 24.85 -8.72
N SER A 123 7.61 25.30 -9.99
CA SER A 123 6.91 24.60 -11.08
C SER A 123 7.51 23.23 -11.36
N ASN A 124 8.83 23.09 -11.19
CA ASN A 124 9.51 21.81 -11.38
C ASN A 124 9.13 20.81 -10.28
N ILE A 125 9.19 21.22 -9.01
CA ILE A 125 8.78 20.41 -7.86
C ILE A 125 7.32 19.95 -8.01
N HIS A 126 6.40 20.89 -8.25
CA HIS A 126 4.98 20.57 -8.39
C HIS A 126 4.74 19.60 -9.56
N GLY A 127 5.41 19.82 -10.70
CA GLY A 127 5.34 18.91 -11.84
C GLY A 127 5.81 17.48 -11.53
N TYR A 128 6.85 17.31 -10.71
CA TYR A 128 7.31 16.00 -10.27
C TYR A 128 6.35 15.34 -9.27
N LEU A 129 5.86 16.09 -8.28
CA LEU A 129 4.91 15.58 -7.29
C LEU A 129 3.59 15.14 -7.94
N THR A 130 3.07 15.90 -8.91
CA THR A 130 1.88 15.53 -9.68
C THR A 130 2.10 14.21 -10.43
N LYS A 131 3.24 14.03 -11.10
CA LYS A 131 3.57 12.77 -11.78
C LYS A 131 3.73 11.61 -10.81
N ALA A 132 4.28 11.85 -9.61
CA ALA A 132 4.38 10.84 -8.57
C ALA A 132 2.99 10.42 -8.08
N HIS A 133 2.10 11.39 -7.82
CA HIS A 133 0.71 11.14 -7.46
C HIS A 133 -0.04 10.32 -8.53
N GLU A 134 0.13 10.66 -9.81
CA GLU A 134 -0.44 9.87 -10.92
C GLU A 134 0.03 8.40 -10.92
N CYS A 135 1.28 8.16 -10.53
CA CYS A 135 1.79 6.79 -10.37
C CYS A 135 1.11 6.09 -9.19
N LEU A 136 0.96 6.76 -8.05
CA LEU A 136 0.24 6.23 -6.88
C LEU A 136 -1.23 5.93 -7.17
N GLN A 137 -1.93 6.76 -7.95
CA GLN A 137 -3.31 6.48 -8.38
C GLN A 137 -3.40 5.27 -9.31
N LYS A 138 -2.37 5.02 -10.14
CA LYS A 138 -2.32 3.80 -10.96
C LYS A 138 -2.09 2.56 -10.09
N MET A 139 -1.23 2.67 -9.06
CA MET A 139 -1.04 1.61 -8.07
C MET A 139 -2.34 1.30 -7.31
N GLU A 140 -3.09 2.33 -6.89
CA GLU A 140 -4.40 2.20 -6.25
C GLU A 140 -5.31 1.23 -7.03
N ARG A 141 -5.44 1.47 -8.34
CA ARG A 141 -6.30 0.66 -9.22
C ARG A 141 -5.78 -0.76 -9.39
N LEU A 142 -4.46 -0.95 -9.41
CA LEU A 142 -3.84 -2.28 -9.52
C LEU A 142 -4.04 -3.08 -8.22
N ILE A 143 -3.80 -2.47 -7.06
CA ILE A 143 -4.04 -3.07 -5.75
C ILE A 143 -5.51 -3.48 -5.61
N GLY A 144 -6.44 -2.60 -5.99
CA GLY A 144 -7.88 -2.90 -5.98
C GLY A 144 -8.27 -4.10 -6.86
N LYS A 145 -7.56 -4.33 -7.97
CA LYS A 145 -7.74 -5.53 -8.82
C LYS A 145 -7.11 -6.77 -8.18
N LEU A 146 -5.91 -6.64 -7.63
CA LEU A 146 -5.18 -7.73 -6.99
C LEU A 146 -5.96 -8.31 -5.81
N PHE A 147 -6.67 -7.50 -5.02
CA PHE A 147 -7.58 -8.00 -3.98
C PHE A 147 -8.59 -9.05 -4.48
N LEU A 148 -9.07 -8.92 -5.73
CA LEU A 148 -10.02 -9.87 -6.31
C LEU A 148 -9.37 -11.23 -6.64
N GLN A 149 -8.05 -11.26 -6.82
CA GLN A 149 -7.30 -12.51 -7.04
C GLN A 149 -7.12 -13.31 -5.73
N PHE A 150 -7.31 -12.66 -4.58
CA PHE A 150 -7.22 -13.27 -3.25
C PHE A 150 -8.61 -13.55 -2.65
N GLU A 151 -9.62 -13.82 -3.49
CA GLU A 151 -10.99 -14.08 -3.04
C GLU A 151 -11.13 -15.27 -2.08
N ASP A 152 -10.22 -16.24 -2.17
CA ASP A 152 -10.18 -17.44 -1.34
C ASP A 152 -9.16 -17.38 -0.19
N ASP A 153 -8.48 -16.24 0.01
CA ASP A 153 -7.47 -16.10 1.07
C ASP A 153 -8.04 -15.40 2.29
N GLU A 154 -8.34 -16.15 3.36
CA GLU A 154 -8.93 -15.55 4.57
C GLU A 154 -8.00 -14.57 5.29
N THR A 155 -6.69 -14.64 5.06
CA THR A 155 -5.71 -13.77 5.69
C THR A 155 -5.77 -12.39 5.04
N ILE A 156 -5.81 -12.34 3.71
CA ILE A 156 -6.04 -11.09 2.96
C ILE A 156 -7.40 -10.49 3.29
N LEU A 157 -8.46 -11.32 3.31
CA LEU A 157 -9.81 -10.84 3.60
C LEU A 157 -9.92 -10.29 5.03
N LEU A 158 -9.29 -10.95 6.01
CA LEU A 158 -9.21 -10.43 7.37
C LEU A 158 -8.41 -9.13 7.44
N PHE A 159 -7.26 -9.06 6.77
CA PHE A 159 -6.45 -7.85 6.71
C PHE A 159 -7.23 -6.66 6.13
N LEU A 160 -7.96 -6.89 5.02
CA LEU A 160 -8.84 -5.90 4.41
C LEU A 160 -9.94 -5.43 5.37
N LEU A 161 -10.52 -6.36 6.15
CA LEU A 161 -11.55 -6.07 7.13
C LEU A 161 -11.03 -5.28 8.34
N GLN A 162 -9.87 -5.65 8.88
CA GLN A 162 -9.27 -4.98 10.04
C GLN A 162 -8.78 -3.57 9.71
N ASN A 163 -8.26 -3.38 8.50
CA ASN A 163 -7.72 -2.08 8.06
C ASN A 163 -8.77 -1.24 7.30
N HIS A 164 -10.06 -1.56 7.46
CA HIS A 164 -11.08 -1.03 6.56
C HIS A 164 -11.13 0.49 6.54
N GLN A 165 -10.99 1.15 7.69
CA GLN A 165 -11.07 2.62 7.82
C GLN A 165 -9.97 3.30 7.01
N GLU A 166 -8.73 2.84 7.17
CA GLU A 166 -7.57 3.40 6.48
C GLU A 166 -7.65 3.16 4.97
N MET A 167 -8.09 1.99 4.54
CA MET A 167 -8.30 1.70 3.12
C MET A 167 -9.39 2.59 2.52
N ASP A 168 -10.50 2.76 3.23
CA ASP A 168 -11.61 3.58 2.81
C ASP A 168 -11.25 5.08 2.73
N ASP A 169 -10.32 5.54 3.57
CA ASP A 169 -9.80 6.91 3.52
C ASP A 169 -8.85 7.14 2.33
N VAL A 170 -8.00 6.16 1.99
CA VAL A 170 -7.04 6.28 0.86
C VAL A 170 -7.69 5.96 -0.49
N PHE A 171 -8.42 4.85 -0.61
CA PHE A 171 -9.03 4.35 -1.85
C PHE A 171 -10.44 4.92 -2.12
N LYS A 172 -10.89 5.83 -1.25
CA LYS A 172 -12.21 6.49 -1.26
C LYS A 172 -13.38 5.57 -0.90
N LYS A 173 -14.10 5.96 0.15
CA LYS A 173 -15.30 5.27 0.64
C LYS A 173 -16.35 5.06 -0.45
N PRO A 174 -17.07 3.93 -0.47
CA PRO A 174 -16.91 2.74 0.37
C PRO A 174 -16.09 1.64 -0.36
N PHE A 175 -14.77 1.75 -0.38
CA PHE A 175 -13.89 0.84 -1.12
C PHE A 175 -14.00 -0.60 -0.62
N VAL A 176 -13.89 -0.80 0.70
CA VAL A 176 -13.83 -2.14 1.29
C VAL A 176 -15.15 -2.90 1.09
N LYS A 177 -16.28 -2.23 1.31
CA LYS A 177 -17.61 -2.79 1.00
C LYS A 177 -17.73 -3.16 -0.48
N LYS A 178 -17.23 -2.34 -1.40
CA LYS A 178 -17.25 -2.64 -2.83
C LYS A 178 -16.42 -3.86 -3.18
N ILE A 179 -15.26 -4.06 -2.56
CA ILE A 179 -14.44 -5.27 -2.77
C ILE A 179 -15.20 -6.51 -2.28
N PHE A 180 -15.72 -6.50 -1.04
CA PHE A 180 -16.48 -7.65 -0.55
C PHE A 180 -17.74 -7.96 -1.35
N SER A 181 -18.45 -6.95 -1.86
CA SER A 181 -19.62 -7.17 -2.71
C SER A 181 -19.28 -7.70 -4.10
N LYS A 182 -18.03 -7.54 -4.57
CA LYS A 182 -17.56 -8.17 -5.82
C LYS A 182 -17.19 -9.64 -5.62
N ILE A 183 -16.61 -9.96 -4.46
CA ILE A 183 -16.16 -11.33 -4.13
C ILE A 183 -17.33 -12.19 -3.65
N PHE A 184 -18.23 -11.62 -2.83
CA PHE A 184 -19.30 -12.35 -2.17
C PHE A 184 -20.68 -11.80 -2.52
N ASN A 185 -21.60 -12.70 -2.91
CA ASN A 185 -22.99 -12.35 -3.27
C ASN A 185 -23.79 -11.61 -2.18
N LYS A 186 -23.40 -11.73 -0.91
CA LYS A 186 -24.01 -11.00 0.22
C LYS A 186 -23.05 -10.00 0.88
N GLY A 187 -22.01 -9.59 0.16
CA GLY A 187 -21.01 -8.63 0.61
C GLY A 187 -20.36 -9.01 1.95
N VAL A 188 -20.28 -8.03 2.85
CA VAL A 188 -19.57 -8.14 4.14
C VAL A 188 -20.09 -9.30 5.00
N SER A 189 -21.40 -9.57 5.03
CA SER A 189 -21.97 -10.65 5.85
C SER A 189 -21.52 -12.04 5.39
N ALA A 190 -21.39 -12.25 4.07
CA ALA A 190 -20.87 -13.51 3.54
C ALA A 190 -19.36 -13.63 3.74
N ALA A 191 -18.62 -12.52 3.61
CA ALA A 191 -17.18 -12.48 3.90
C ALA A 191 -16.90 -12.84 5.38
N GLU A 192 -17.63 -12.26 6.33
CA GLU A 192 -17.50 -12.57 7.76
C GLU A 192 -17.69 -14.07 8.01
N HIS A 193 -18.77 -14.65 7.47
CA HIS A 193 -19.05 -16.07 7.62
C HIS A 193 -17.96 -16.95 7.02
N TYR A 194 -17.46 -16.59 5.83
CA TYR A 194 -16.36 -17.29 5.17
C TYR A 194 -15.09 -17.28 6.05
N ILE A 195 -14.64 -16.10 6.46
CA ILE A 195 -13.41 -15.90 7.25
C ILE A 195 -13.49 -16.69 8.57
N ARG A 196 -14.60 -16.56 9.31
CA ARG A 196 -14.83 -17.30 10.57
C ARG A 196 -14.77 -18.80 10.37
N ARG A 197 -15.40 -19.30 9.31
CA ARG A 197 -15.41 -20.73 8.98
C ARG A 197 -14.00 -21.25 8.69
N GLN A 198 -13.17 -20.49 7.98
CA GLN A 198 -11.82 -20.94 7.66
C GLN A 198 -10.89 -20.92 8.89
N TYR A 199 -10.94 -19.87 9.71
CA TYR A 199 -10.15 -19.81 10.94
C TYR A 199 -10.55 -20.88 11.95
N SER A 200 -11.85 -21.15 12.13
CA SER A 200 -12.32 -22.20 13.03
C SER A 200 -11.85 -23.60 12.59
N LYS A 201 -11.91 -23.90 11.28
CA LYS A 201 -11.36 -25.16 10.72
C LYS A 201 -9.88 -25.36 11.03
N ARG A 202 -9.13 -24.28 11.19
CA ARG A 202 -7.69 -24.28 11.48
C ARG A 202 -7.38 -24.20 12.99
N GLY A 203 -8.41 -24.14 13.85
CA GLY A 203 -8.27 -24.04 15.30
C GLY A 203 -7.94 -22.65 15.83
N TYR A 204 -8.17 -21.60 15.03
CA TYR A 204 -7.94 -20.20 15.42
C TYR A 204 -9.23 -19.53 15.93
N ASP A 205 -9.94 -20.19 16.84
CA ASP A 205 -11.23 -19.70 17.35
C ASP A 205 -11.10 -18.36 18.11
N GLN A 206 -9.92 -18.06 18.66
CA GLN A 206 -9.61 -16.79 19.30
C GLN A 206 -9.67 -15.58 18.36
N LEU A 207 -9.56 -15.77 17.05
CA LEU A 207 -9.66 -14.70 16.06
C LEU A 207 -11.11 -14.39 15.67
N ILE A 208 -12.05 -15.32 15.93
CA ILE A 208 -13.46 -15.17 15.55
C ILE A 208 -14.10 -13.88 16.11
N PRO A 209 -13.92 -13.51 17.39
CA PRO A 209 -14.47 -12.26 17.91
C PRO A 209 -13.96 -11.02 17.17
N GLN A 210 -12.69 -11.01 16.78
CA GLN A 210 -12.08 -9.89 16.04
C GLN A 210 -12.68 -9.75 14.64
N VAL A 211 -12.97 -10.88 13.98
CA VAL A 211 -13.63 -10.90 12.66
C VAL A 211 -15.03 -10.29 12.76
N SER A 212 -15.83 -10.74 13.73
CA SER A 212 -17.21 -10.25 13.91
C SER A 212 -17.25 -8.77 14.27
N GLU A 213 -16.33 -8.31 15.13
CA GLU A 213 -16.28 -6.90 15.50
C GLU A 213 -15.90 -6.01 14.30
N ALA A 214 -14.87 -6.37 13.55
CA ALA A 214 -14.45 -5.59 12.38
C ALA A 214 -15.53 -5.59 11.27
N ALA A 215 -16.28 -6.69 11.09
CA ALA A 215 -17.42 -6.76 10.18
C ALA A 215 -18.59 -5.87 10.62
N ARG A 216 -18.89 -5.85 11.92
CA ARG A 216 -19.92 -5.00 12.52
C ARG A 216 -19.59 -3.53 12.30
N GLU A 217 -18.37 -3.12 12.64
CA GLU A 217 -17.91 -1.73 12.44
C GLU A 217 -18.03 -1.28 10.97
N LEU A 218 -17.61 -2.14 10.04
CA LEU A 218 -17.71 -1.84 8.61
C LEU A 218 -19.17 -1.71 8.18
N GLN A 219 -20.08 -2.55 8.68
CA GLN A 219 -21.50 -2.48 8.33
C GLN A 219 -22.18 -1.21 8.87
N GLU A 220 -21.86 -0.80 10.09
CA GLU A 220 -22.47 0.36 10.76
C GLU A 220 -22.08 1.71 10.13
N LYS A 221 -20.87 1.82 9.54
CA LYS A 221 -20.41 3.04 8.86
C LYS A 221 -20.93 3.08 7.42
N ASN A 222 -22.00 3.85 7.16
CA ASN A 222 -22.55 4.11 5.82
C ASN A 222 -21.64 5.04 5.01
#